data_AF-A0AA94F283-F1
#
_entry.id   AF-A0AA94F283-F1
#
_cell.length_a   1.000
_cell.length_b   1.000
_cell.length_c   1.000
_cell.angle_alpha   90.00
_cell.angle_beta   90.00
_cell.angle_gamma   90.00
#
_symmetry.space_group_name_H-M   'P 1'
#
loop_
_entity.id
_entity.type
_entity.pdbx_description
1 polymer ?
#
loop_
_entity_poly.entity_id
_entity_poly.type
_entity_poly.pdbx_seq_one_letter_code
_entity_poly.pdbx_strand_id
1 'polypeptide(L)'
;MEKSNLNTSNPNHYLYETKHLKISILGGIRFNNLEALRVTLGISKQKSEQVLRQNIDLYNDTSIEKLTRKVAERLEIGTTIVRRDLDQLTNELEQFRLQEVAEQGKLYEKQVKVLTEKEIKEAKEFLAQDNLLAKTNELIGLSGVIGEEFNRLLMYIIFTSRKTSNPLHVVSLGSSGAGKSHLQGGVSLLIPEEDKIEMTVLSANAFYYFNRTELRHKLILIEDLDGAQSVLYPLREMQSKKMLTKTVVHKDKKGQSQTIHLTVEGPLCVSGCTTQESIYEDNSNRSFLLYIDESEIQDEKIMQYQRRASAGKINQDDEHQARELLKNCQRLLKTVSVRNPFAEYLTLPNSVFKPRRTNAHYLQFIEAITFYKQYQKFHHIDKETGEEYIETTIEDIQEANELIKEVLLRKSDTITGASRNYLENLKIYLQEQNQTTFTAYEIRRKLRLTKTTQWRYHQQLLENNQLKKVKKRENLHSTTKSQTPMNTRS
;
A
#
# COMPACT_ATOMS: atom_id res chain seq x y z
N MET A 1 -44.29 3.99 -13.77
CA MET A 1 -43.25 4.70 -12.98
C MET A 1 -43.92 5.92 -12.38
N GLU A 2 -44.20 5.90 -11.09
CA GLU A 2 -44.61 7.12 -10.39
C GLU A 2 -43.45 8.11 -10.46
N LYS A 3 -43.75 9.37 -10.75
CA LYS A 3 -42.77 10.45 -10.87
C LYS A 3 -42.21 10.69 -9.46
N SER A 4 -40.90 10.51 -9.26
CA SER A 4 -40.20 10.81 -8.00
C SER A 4 -40.52 12.25 -7.59
N ASN A 5 -40.93 12.45 -6.34
CA ASN A 5 -41.29 13.79 -5.84
C ASN A 5 -40.06 14.59 -5.40
N LEU A 6 -38.90 13.93 -5.28
CA LEU A 6 -37.59 14.52 -5.04
C LEU A 6 -36.93 15.02 -6.33
N ASN A 7 -36.56 16.30 -6.32
CA ASN A 7 -35.71 16.95 -7.31
C ASN A 7 -34.31 17.19 -6.72
N THR A 8 -33.31 16.56 -7.32
CA THR A 8 -31.90 16.61 -6.92
C THR A 8 -31.01 17.41 -7.88
N SER A 9 -31.59 18.14 -8.83
CA SER A 9 -30.85 18.85 -9.89
C SER A 9 -29.83 19.87 -9.36
N ASN A 10 -30.05 20.41 -8.16
CA ASN A 10 -29.08 21.28 -7.48
C ASN A 10 -28.42 20.51 -6.32
N PRO A 11 -27.11 20.22 -6.37
CA PRO A 11 -26.40 19.43 -5.36
C PRO A 11 -26.41 20.07 -3.95
N ASN A 12 -26.59 21.39 -3.86
CA ASN A 12 -26.61 22.12 -2.59
C ASN A 12 -28.03 22.35 -2.05
N HIS A 13 -29.05 21.95 -2.79
CA HIS A 13 -30.44 22.22 -2.44
C HIS A 13 -31.40 21.24 -3.12
N TYR A 14 -31.80 20.20 -2.40
CA TYR A 14 -32.82 19.27 -2.91
C TYR A 14 -34.21 19.72 -2.52
N LEU A 15 -35.19 19.37 -3.35
CA LEU A 15 -36.58 19.75 -3.13
C LEU A 15 -37.50 18.55 -3.26
N TYR A 16 -38.33 18.34 -2.24
CA TYR A 16 -39.34 17.30 -2.21
C TYR A 16 -40.71 17.95 -2.01
N GLU A 17 -41.59 17.81 -3.01
CA GLU A 17 -42.92 18.43 -2.98
C GLU A 17 -44.01 17.35 -2.94
N THR A 18 -44.89 17.46 -1.95
CA THR A 18 -46.11 16.66 -1.86
C THR A 18 -47.33 17.54 -2.04
N LYS A 19 -48.52 16.93 -2.02
CA LYS A 19 -49.80 17.66 -2.03
C LYS A 19 -49.94 18.66 -0.87
N HIS A 20 -49.26 18.43 0.24
CA HIS A 20 -49.45 19.21 1.48
C HIS A 20 -48.19 19.97 1.90
N LEU A 21 -47.01 19.39 1.67
CA LEU A 21 -45.74 19.91 2.15
C LEU A 21 -44.79 20.22 1.00
N LYS A 22 -44.00 21.28 1.21
CA LYS A 22 -42.79 21.57 0.46
C LYS A 22 -41.62 21.41 1.41
N ILE A 23 -40.73 20.45 1.12
CA ILE A 23 -39.58 20.13 1.96
C ILE A 23 -38.31 20.41 1.17
N SER A 24 -37.52 21.35 1.65
CA SER A 24 -36.19 21.67 1.13
C SER A 24 -35.12 20.98 1.98
N ILE A 25 -34.10 20.43 1.33
CA ILE A 25 -32.93 19.85 1.97
C ILE A 25 -31.76 20.79 1.70
N LEU A 26 -31.41 21.58 2.72
CA LEU A 26 -30.40 22.62 2.62
C LEU A 26 -29.00 22.02 2.79
N GLY A 27 -28.13 22.27 1.82
CA GLY A 27 -26.75 21.76 1.81
C GLY A 27 -26.61 20.32 1.29
N GLY A 28 -27.65 19.76 0.68
CA GLY A 28 -27.64 18.41 0.11
C GLY A 28 -27.57 17.30 1.16
N ILE A 29 -27.08 16.12 0.75
CA ILE A 29 -26.84 14.98 1.63
C ILE A 29 -25.38 14.52 1.56
N ARG A 30 -24.93 13.82 2.61
CA ARG A 30 -23.59 13.23 2.66
C ARG A 30 -23.62 11.80 2.13
N PHE A 31 -22.68 11.46 1.26
CA PHE A 31 -22.56 10.14 0.65
C PHE A 31 -21.55 9.21 1.37
N ASN A 32 -20.74 9.75 2.29
CA ASN A 32 -19.62 9.04 2.93
C ASN A 32 -19.96 8.28 4.22
N ASN A 33 -21.08 8.59 4.88
CA ASN A 33 -21.53 7.90 6.09
C ASN A 33 -22.93 7.34 5.88
N LEU A 34 -23.01 6.04 5.59
CA LEU A 34 -24.28 5.36 5.31
C LEU A 34 -25.08 5.04 6.58
N GLU A 35 -24.48 5.06 7.76
CA GLU A 35 -25.13 4.69 9.03
C GLU A 35 -26.05 5.80 9.58
N ALA A 36 -25.93 7.02 9.08
CA ALA A 36 -26.73 8.18 9.50
C ALA A 36 -27.20 8.98 8.27
N LEU A 37 -28.38 9.60 8.35
CA LEU A 37 -28.90 10.49 7.30
C LEU A 37 -29.20 11.87 7.89
N ARG A 38 -28.12 12.57 8.24
CA ARG A 38 -28.18 13.92 8.83
C ARG A 38 -28.38 14.97 7.76
N VAL A 39 -29.49 15.70 7.88
CA VAL A 39 -29.91 16.73 6.94
C VAL A 39 -30.45 17.96 7.66
N THR A 40 -30.44 19.09 6.96
CA THR A 40 -31.15 20.29 7.40
C THR A 40 -32.39 20.46 6.54
N LEU A 41 -33.57 20.24 7.14
CA LEU A 41 -34.85 20.35 6.46
C LEU A 41 -35.42 21.77 6.62
N GLY A 42 -35.92 22.34 5.53
CA GLY A 42 -36.82 23.49 5.54
C GLY A 42 -38.21 23.04 5.08
N ILE A 43 -39.17 22.97 6.00
CA ILE A 43 -40.50 22.40 5.79
C ILE A 43 -41.53 23.53 5.79
N SER A 44 -42.33 23.64 4.74
CA SER A 44 -43.45 24.57 4.67
C SER A 44 -44.70 23.89 4.10
N LYS A 45 -45.85 24.50 4.38
CA LYS A 45 -47.10 24.13 3.71
C LYS A 45 -47.07 24.66 2.27
N GLN A 46 -47.68 23.93 1.35
CA GLN A 46 -47.87 24.41 -0.03
C GLN A 46 -48.43 25.84 -0.04
N LYS A 47 -47.76 26.74 -0.78
CA LYS A 47 -48.10 28.18 -0.91
C LYS A 47 -48.01 29.01 0.39
N SER A 48 -47.39 28.49 1.46
CA SER A 48 -47.12 29.24 2.69
C SER A 48 -45.71 29.83 2.68
N GLU A 49 -45.57 31.05 3.21
CA GLU A 49 -44.28 31.71 3.45
C GLU A 49 -43.59 31.24 4.73
N GLN A 50 -44.32 30.54 5.63
CA GLN A 50 -43.76 30.04 6.88
C GLN A 50 -42.96 28.77 6.65
N VAL A 51 -41.66 28.82 6.94
CA VAL A 51 -40.72 27.69 6.81
C VAL A 51 -40.17 27.29 8.18
N LEU A 52 -40.44 26.06 8.58
CA LEU A 52 -39.82 25.43 9.74
C LEU A 52 -38.45 24.86 9.33
N ARG A 53 -37.37 25.32 9.98
CA ARG A 53 -36.03 24.77 9.75
C ARG A 53 -35.60 23.87 10.90
N GLN A 54 -35.16 22.66 10.60
CA GLN A 54 -34.70 21.71 11.60
C GLN A 54 -33.52 20.88 11.08
N ASN A 55 -32.45 20.78 11.87
CA ASN A 55 -31.42 19.77 11.67
C ASN A 55 -31.86 18.46 12.33
N ILE A 56 -31.81 17.35 11.58
CA ILE A 56 -32.29 16.05 12.03
C ILE A 56 -31.51 14.92 11.37
N ASP A 57 -31.40 13.80 12.07
CA ASP A 57 -31.01 12.51 11.50
C ASP A 57 -32.27 11.73 11.12
N LEU A 58 -32.51 11.52 9.83
CA LEU A 58 -33.71 10.85 9.32
C LEU A 58 -33.77 9.35 9.65
N TYR A 59 -32.71 8.77 10.21
CA TYR A 59 -32.75 7.39 10.72
C TYR A 59 -33.11 7.31 12.21
N ASN A 60 -33.23 8.45 12.90
CA ASN A 60 -33.58 8.50 14.31
C ASN A 60 -35.08 8.70 14.50
N ASP A 61 -35.80 7.61 14.77
CA ASP A 61 -37.26 7.61 14.91
C ASP A 61 -37.78 8.56 16.00
N THR A 62 -37.08 8.64 17.15
CA THR A 62 -37.45 9.55 18.25
C THR A 62 -37.38 11.02 17.81
N SER A 63 -36.42 11.35 16.94
CA SER A 63 -36.25 12.69 16.41
C SER A 63 -37.29 13.01 15.34
N ILE A 64 -37.65 12.03 14.50
CA ILE A 64 -38.72 12.15 13.50
C ILE A 64 -40.07 12.35 14.18
N GLU A 65 -40.35 11.62 15.26
CA GLU A 65 -41.62 11.76 15.99
C GLU A 65 -41.76 13.18 16.57
N LYS A 66 -40.69 13.71 17.19
CA LYS A 66 -40.67 15.09 17.69
C LYS A 66 -40.84 16.12 16.57
N LEU A 67 -40.19 15.91 15.42
CA LEU A 67 -40.35 16.79 14.26
C LEU A 67 -41.78 16.73 13.70
N THR A 68 -42.34 15.53 13.58
CA THR A 68 -43.71 15.29 13.08
C THR A 68 -44.72 16.08 13.90
N ARG A 69 -44.65 16.01 15.23
CA ARG A 69 -45.53 16.76 16.14
C ARG A 69 -45.36 18.28 15.95
N LYS A 70 -44.12 18.78 15.89
CA LYS A 70 -43.83 20.21 15.68
C LYS A 70 -44.35 20.74 14.35
N VAL A 71 -44.18 19.97 13.27
CA VAL A 71 -44.66 20.34 11.93
C VAL A 71 -46.17 20.33 11.89
N ALA A 72 -46.80 19.29 12.47
CA ALA A 72 -48.26 19.17 12.51
C ALA A 72 -48.92 20.33 13.26
N GLU A 73 -48.36 20.71 14.41
CA GLU A 73 -48.84 21.82 15.23
C GLU A 73 -48.67 23.17 14.53
N ARG A 74 -47.48 23.45 13.98
CA ARG A 74 -47.18 24.77 13.40
C ARG A 74 -47.74 25.00 12.00
N LEU A 75 -47.89 23.95 11.20
CA LEU A 75 -48.40 24.06 9.83
C LEU A 75 -49.87 23.64 9.69
N GLU A 76 -50.49 23.21 10.81
CA GLU A 76 -51.88 22.73 10.87
C GLU A 76 -52.13 21.61 9.86
N ILE A 77 -51.25 20.60 9.87
CA ILE A 77 -51.33 19.42 9.00
C ILE A 77 -51.41 18.19 9.89
N GLY A 78 -52.25 17.21 9.53
CA GLY A 78 -52.38 15.98 10.31
C GLY A 78 -51.04 15.24 10.47
N THR A 79 -50.75 14.77 11.68
CA THR A 79 -49.52 14.03 12.02
C THR A 79 -49.28 12.83 11.13
N THR A 80 -50.33 12.10 10.75
CA THR A 80 -50.26 10.96 9.82
C THR A 80 -49.74 11.36 8.44
N ILE A 81 -50.13 12.54 7.94
CA ILE A 81 -49.69 13.05 6.63
C ILE A 81 -48.23 13.44 6.71
N VAL A 82 -47.85 14.20 7.74
CA VAL A 82 -46.46 14.62 7.95
C VAL A 82 -45.54 13.42 8.09
N ARG A 83 -45.94 12.41 8.88
CA ARG A 83 -45.13 11.20 9.10
C ARG A 83 -44.92 10.45 7.80
N ARG A 84 -46.00 10.19 7.05
CA ARG A 84 -45.93 9.52 5.75
C ARG A 84 -45.01 10.26 4.78
N ASP A 85 -45.14 11.58 4.69
CA ASP A 85 -44.36 12.38 3.75
C ASP A 85 -42.85 12.41 4.16
N LEU A 86 -42.52 12.41 5.45
CA LEU A 86 -41.14 12.29 5.95
C LEU A 86 -40.55 10.88 5.72
N ASP A 87 -41.34 9.83 5.92
CA ASP A 87 -40.91 8.45 5.66
C ASP A 87 -40.64 8.24 4.16
N GLN A 88 -41.49 8.78 3.29
CA GLN A 88 -41.29 8.75 1.84
C GLN A 88 -40.06 9.54 1.40
N LEU A 89 -39.86 10.75 1.93
CA LEU A 89 -38.65 11.54 1.68
C LEU A 89 -37.38 10.77 2.08
N THR A 90 -37.41 10.10 3.23
CA THR A 90 -36.27 9.31 3.71
C THR A 90 -35.92 8.19 2.74
N ASN A 91 -36.93 7.48 2.22
CA ASN A 91 -36.73 6.42 1.23
C ASN A 91 -36.20 6.97 -0.11
N GLU A 92 -36.69 8.11 -0.60
CA GLU A 92 -36.21 8.71 -1.85
C GLU A 92 -34.76 9.21 -1.72
N LEU A 93 -34.41 9.86 -0.59
CA LEU A 93 -33.04 10.28 -0.32
C LEU A 93 -32.09 9.10 -0.18
N GLU A 94 -32.53 7.99 0.43
CA GLU A 94 -31.74 6.77 0.56
C GLU A 94 -31.48 6.11 -0.79
N GLN A 95 -32.52 5.99 -1.64
CA GLN A 95 -32.37 5.46 -3.00
C GLN A 95 -31.43 6.34 -3.84
N PHE A 96 -31.61 7.66 -3.79
CA PHE A 96 -30.71 8.59 -4.47
C PHE A 96 -29.27 8.46 -3.97
N ARG A 97 -29.08 8.37 -2.64
CA ARG A 97 -27.74 8.19 -2.04
C ARG A 97 -27.07 6.90 -2.50
N LEU A 98 -27.82 5.79 -2.57
CA LEU A 98 -27.32 4.51 -3.05
C LEU A 98 -27.00 4.53 -4.55
N GLN A 99 -27.83 5.21 -5.34
CA GLN A 99 -27.60 5.39 -6.78
C GLN A 99 -26.35 6.23 -7.04
N GLU A 100 -26.19 7.38 -6.38
CA GLU A 100 -25.01 8.23 -6.50
C GLU A 100 -23.73 7.50 -6.06
N VAL A 101 -23.78 6.75 -4.96
CA VAL A 101 -22.62 5.93 -4.53
C VAL A 101 -22.29 4.85 -5.57
N ALA A 102 -23.29 4.23 -6.19
CA ALA A 102 -23.09 3.25 -7.24
C ALA A 102 -22.61 3.86 -8.57
N GLU A 103 -23.10 5.05 -8.95
CA GLU A 103 -22.69 5.78 -10.15
C GLU A 103 -21.30 6.37 -10.00
N GLN A 104 -20.99 6.96 -8.84
CA GLN A 104 -19.62 7.35 -8.48
C GLN A 104 -18.71 6.11 -8.51
N GLY A 105 -19.14 4.97 -7.95
CA GLY A 105 -18.42 3.70 -8.04
C GLY A 105 -18.14 3.24 -9.48
N LYS A 106 -19.08 3.46 -10.42
CA LYS A 106 -18.90 3.18 -11.85
C LYS A 106 -17.97 4.16 -12.55
N LEU A 107 -17.98 5.44 -12.17
CA LEU A 107 -17.06 6.46 -12.67
C LEU A 107 -15.59 6.20 -12.27
N TYR A 108 -15.36 5.39 -11.23
CA TYR A 108 -14.03 4.97 -10.77
C TYR A 108 -13.53 3.64 -11.36
N GLU A 109 -14.27 2.97 -12.25
CA GLU A 109 -13.69 1.90 -13.06
C GLU A 109 -12.68 2.51 -14.04
N LYS A 110 -11.43 2.65 -13.59
CA LYS A 110 -10.30 3.11 -14.41
C LYS A 110 -10.33 2.33 -15.73
N GLN A 111 -10.56 3.02 -16.84
CA GLN A 111 -10.61 2.40 -18.16
C GLN A 111 -9.29 1.68 -18.42
N VAL A 112 -9.36 0.38 -18.68
CA VAL A 112 -8.19 -0.43 -19.01
C VAL A 112 -7.66 0.03 -20.36
N LYS A 113 -6.40 0.49 -20.40
CA LYS A 113 -5.77 0.95 -21.64
C LYS A 113 -5.62 -0.24 -22.59
N VAL A 114 -6.21 -0.13 -23.78
CA VAL A 114 -5.95 -1.08 -24.87
C VAL A 114 -4.67 -0.66 -25.57
N LEU A 115 -3.68 -1.56 -25.61
CA LEU A 115 -2.40 -1.29 -26.27
C LEU A 115 -2.56 -1.28 -27.79
N THR A 116 -1.87 -0.36 -28.45
CA THR A 116 -1.72 -0.36 -29.91
C THR A 116 -0.75 -1.46 -30.37
N GLU A 117 -0.83 -1.87 -31.63
CA GLU A 117 0.10 -2.88 -32.19
C GLU A 117 1.57 -2.48 -32.04
N LYS A 118 1.87 -1.18 -32.21
CA LYS A 118 3.21 -0.63 -32.01
C LYS A 118 3.67 -0.80 -30.56
N GLU A 119 2.84 -0.42 -29.59
CA GLU A 119 3.17 -0.57 -28.17
C GLU A 119 3.33 -2.04 -27.75
N ILE A 120 2.49 -2.93 -28.28
CA ILE A 120 2.62 -4.37 -28.05
C ILE A 120 3.97 -4.87 -28.57
N LYS A 121 4.33 -4.48 -29.79
CA LYS A 121 5.59 -4.88 -30.42
C LYS A 121 6.79 -4.39 -29.61
N GLU A 122 6.84 -3.10 -29.26
CA GLU A 122 7.93 -2.50 -28.47
C GLU A 122 8.08 -3.15 -27.09
N ALA A 123 6.97 -3.35 -26.36
CA ALA A 123 6.99 -4.00 -25.05
C ALA A 123 7.41 -5.48 -25.14
N LYS A 124 6.96 -6.20 -26.17
CA LYS A 124 7.34 -7.60 -26.39
C LYS A 124 8.80 -7.74 -26.76
N GLU A 125 9.30 -6.88 -27.64
CA GLU A 125 10.72 -6.82 -28.01
C GLU A 125 11.58 -6.53 -26.80
N PHE A 126 11.18 -5.60 -25.93
CA PHE A 126 11.88 -5.31 -24.68
C PHE A 126 11.90 -6.53 -23.74
N LEU A 127 10.75 -7.17 -23.48
CA LEU A 127 10.65 -8.33 -22.59
C LEU A 127 11.41 -9.56 -23.11
N ALA A 128 11.68 -9.65 -24.41
CA ALA A 128 12.43 -10.74 -25.02
C ALA A 128 13.96 -10.53 -24.98
N GLN A 129 14.47 -9.40 -24.50
CA GLN A 129 15.89 -9.10 -24.54
C GLN A 129 16.72 -9.79 -23.45
N ASP A 130 17.94 -10.22 -23.80
CA ASP A 130 18.92 -10.67 -22.80
C ASP A 130 19.25 -9.57 -21.78
N ASN A 131 19.66 -10.00 -20.58
CA ASN A 131 19.94 -9.14 -19.42
C ASN A 131 18.75 -8.24 -19.05
N LEU A 132 17.53 -8.79 -19.14
CA LEU A 132 16.29 -8.05 -18.96
C LEU A 132 16.23 -7.26 -17.64
N LEU A 133 16.67 -7.85 -16.53
CA LEU A 133 16.64 -7.17 -15.24
C LEU A 133 17.54 -5.93 -15.21
N ALA A 134 18.75 -6.01 -15.77
CA ALA A 134 19.67 -4.87 -15.85
C ALA A 134 19.07 -3.73 -16.68
N LYS A 135 18.53 -4.05 -17.86
CA LYS A 135 17.89 -3.07 -18.75
C LYS A 135 16.61 -2.48 -18.16
N THR A 136 15.85 -3.30 -17.44
CA THR A 136 14.70 -2.86 -16.66
C THR A 136 15.15 -1.86 -15.60
N ASN A 137 16.25 -2.14 -14.91
CA ASN A 137 16.81 -1.24 -13.91
C ASN A 137 17.27 0.09 -14.52
N GLU A 138 17.90 0.05 -15.69
CA GLU A 138 18.27 1.26 -16.45
C GLU A 138 17.04 2.08 -16.82
N LEU A 139 15.98 1.45 -17.34
CA LEU A 139 14.71 2.14 -17.65
C LEU A 139 14.04 2.70 -16.40
N ILE A 140 14.07 2.00 -15.26
CA ILE A 140 13.59 2.53 -13.97
C ILE A 140 14.39 3.79 -13.61
N GLY A 141 15.71 3.80 -13.80
CA GLY A 141 16.54 4.99 -13.61
C GLY A 141 16.16 6.14 -14.55
N LEU A 142 16.00 5.85 -15.85
CA LEU A 142 15.57 6.82 -16.87
C LEU A 142 14.16 7.36 -16.59
N SER A 143 13.30 6.60 -15.93
CA SER A 143 11.96 7.03 -15.55
C SER A 143 11.94 8.05 -14.40
N GLY A 144 13.09 8.42 -13.83
CA GLY A 144 13.22 9.42 -12.76
C GLY A 144 13.41 8.84 -11.35
N VAL A 145 13.55 7.52 -11.20
CA VAL A 145 13.84 6.89 -9.89
C VAL A 145 15.36 6.79 -9.70
N ILE A 146 15.95 7.80 -9.04
CA ILE A 146 17.40 7.96 -8.95
C ILE A 146 18.04 7.17 -7.81
N GLY A 147 19.15 6.50 -8.12
CA GLY A 147 19.85 5.63 -7.17
C GLY A 147 18.98 4.46 -6.73
N GLU A 148 19.15 3.97 -5.50
CA GLU A 148 18.35 2.86 -4.95
C GLU A 148 18.31 1.63 -5.89
N GLU A 149 19.41 1.37 -6.61
CA GLU A 149 19.41 0.48 -7.79
C GLU A 149 18.93 -0.94 -7.47
N PHE A 150 19.32 -1.47 -6.31
CA PHE A 150 18.83 -2.76 -5.83
C PHE A 150 17.38 -2.69 -5.38
N ASN A 151 17.04 -1.72 -4.53
CA ASN A 151 15.71 -1.58 -3.93
C ASN A 151 14.63 -1.28 -4.97
N ARG A 152 14.90 -0.44 -5.97
CA ARG A 152 13.93 -0.07 -7.01
C ARG A 152 13.60 -1.24 -7.94
N LEU A 153 14.61 -2.04 -8.32
CA LEU A 153 14.41 -3.23 -9.15
C LEU A 153 13.69 -4.33 -8.36
N LEU A 154 14.13 -4.59 -7.12
CA LEU A 154 13.48 -5.54 -6.23
C LEU A 154 12.00 -5.19 -5.99
N MET A 155 11.71 -3.91 -5.72
CA MET A 155 10.35 -3.41 -5.54
C MET A 155 9.51 -3.58 -6.81
N TYR A 156 10.06 -3.28 -7.99
CA TYR A 156 9.37 -3.46 -9.27
C TYR A 156 9.01 -4.93 -9.54
N ILE A 157 9.90 -5.88 -9.27
CA ILE A 157 9.62 -7.31 -9.40
C ILE A 157 8.55 -7.76 -8.38
N ILE A 158 8.62 -7.28 -7.13
CA ILE A 158 7.59 -7.55 -6.13
C ILE A 158 6.23 -7.01 -6.58
N PHE A 159 6.14 -5.79 -7.12
CA PHE A 159 4.89 -5.24 -7.66
C PHE A 159 4.36 -6.04 -8.85
N THR A 160 5.26 -6.58 -9.67
CA THR A 160 4.92 -7.45 -10.80
C THR A 160 4.28 -8.76 -10.34
N SER A 161 4.73 -9.30 -9.19
CA SER A 161 4.21 -10.54 -8.63
C SER A 161 2.71 -10.51 -8.29
N ARG A 162 2.05 -9.34 -8.26
CA ARG A 162 0.58 -9.24 -8.11
C ARG A 162 -0.19 -10.08 -9.14
N LYS A 163 0.41 -10.34 -10.31
CA LYS A 163 -0.16 -11.14 -11.39
C LYS A 163 0.04 -12.65 -11.22
N THR A 164 0.83 -13.09 -10.24
CA THR A 164 1.05 -14.51 -9.93
C THR A 164 0.00 -15.00 -8.93
N SER A 165 -0.03 -16.32 -8.71
CA SER A 165 -0.92 -16.95 -7.74
C SER A 165 -0.55 -16.62 -6.29
N ASN A 166 0.74 -16.38 -6.00
CA ASN A 166 1.28 -16.05 -4.69
C ASN A 166 2.08 -14.74 -4.77
N PRO A 167 1.42 -13.57 -4.75
CA PRO A 167 2.14 -12.31 -4.77
C PRO A 167 3.00 -12.11 -3.53
N LEU A 168 4.06 -11.34 -3.74
CA LEU A 168 4.94 -10.84 -2.71
C LEU A 168 4.45 -9.47 -2.23
N HIS A 169 4.93 -9.08 -1.05
CA HIS A 169 4.59 -7.80 -0.42
C HIS A 169 5.87 -7.10 0.03
N VAL A 170 5.84 -5.78 0.13
CA VAL A 170 7.03 -5.00 0.48
C VAL A 170 6.70 -3.91 1.49
N VAL A 171 7.62 -3.68 2.41
CA VAL A 171 7.57 -2.56 3.35
C VAL A 171 8.90 -1.82 3.31
N SER A 172 8.84 -0.52 3.04
CA SER A 172 10.00 0.37 3.07
C SER A 172 10.19 0.97 4.46
N LEU A 173 11.40 0.83 4.99
CA LEU A 173 11.86 1.27 6.31
C LEU A 173 12.91 2.36 6.14
N GLY A 174 12.87 3.36 7.01
CA GLY A 174 13.81 4.49 6.97
C GLY A 174 13.32 5.66 7.81
N SER A 175 14.20 6.59 8.11
CA SER A 175 13.87 7.79 8.87
C SER A 175 12.90 8.71 8.12
N SER A 176 12.21 9.60 8.84
CA SER A 176 11.33 10.59 8.19
C SER A 176 12.16 11.46 7.24
N GLY A 177 11.68 11.67 6.01
CA GLY A 177 12.41 12.42 4.99
C GLY A 177 13.46 11.63 4.19
N ALA A 178 13.75 10.36 4.55
CA ALA A 178 14.74 9.54 3.85
C ALA A 178 14.39 9.19 2.39
N GLY A 179 13.18 9.49 1.91
CA GLY A 179 12.78 9.17 0.53
C GLY A 179 12.01 7.86 0.35
N LYS A 180 11.54 7.22 1.43
CA LYS A 180 10.67 6.00 1.36
C LYS A 180 9.50 6.15 0.39
N SER A 181 8.68 7.18 0.59
CA SER A 181 7.50 7.44 -0.24
C SER A 181 7.89 7.84 -1.66
N HIS A 182 9.08 8.42 -1.85
CA HIS A 182 9.60 8.74 -3.18
C HIS A 182 10.01 7.49 -3.94
N LEU A 183 10.71 6.53 -3.31
CA LEU A 183 11.01 5.24 -3.93
C LEU A 183 9.73 4.47 -4.27
N GLN A 184 8.82 4.32 -3.30
CA GLN A 184 7.55 3.61 -3.48
C GLN A 184 6.69 4.25 -4.57
N GLY A 185 6.51 5.58 -4.52
CA GLY A 185 5.75 6.32 -5.52
C GLY A 185 6.42 6.33 -6.89
N GLY A 186 7.74 6.47 -6.95
CA GLY A 186 8.50 6.44 -8.19
C GLY A 186 8.36 5.11 -8.93
N VAL A 187 8.50 3.98 -8.22
CA VAL A 187 8.31 2.64 -8.79
C VAL A 187 6.83 2.37 -9.08
N SER A 188 5.90 2.90 -8.29
CA SER A 188 4.46 2.73 -8.57
C SER A 188 4.03 3.41 -9.87
N LEU A 189 4.69 4.49 -10.30
CA LEU A 189 4.43 5.12 -11.60
C LEU A 189 4.74 4.20 -12.79
N LEU A 190 5.41 3.07 -12.56
CA LEU A 190 5.75 2.07 -13.59
C LEU A 190 4.70 0.96 -13.70
N ILE A 191 3.73 0.95 -12.78
CA ILE A 191 2.62 0.01 -12.78
C ILE A 191 1.40 0.70 -13.42
N PRO A 192 0.63 -0.01 -14.27
CA PRO A 192 -0.57 0.55 -14.91
C PRO A 192 -1.54 1.15 -13.89
N GLU A 193 -2.14 2.29 -14.23
CA GLU A 193 -3.05 2.99 -13.31
C GLU A 193 -4.25 2.14 -12.93
N GLU A 194 -4.79 1.40 -13.90
CA GLU A 194 -5.87 0.45 -13.71
C GLU A 194 -5.54 -0.64 -12.69
N ASP A 195 -4.26 -0.97 -12.49
CA ASP A 195 -3.79 -2.00 -11.57
C ASP A 195 -3.37 -1.47 -10.19
N LYS A 196 -3.52 -0.16 -9.94
CA LYS A 196 -3.10 0.48 -8.69
C LYS A 196 -4.27 1.05 -7.91
N ILE A 197 -4.20 0.86 -6.59
CA ILE A 197 -5.05 1.54 -5.63
C ILE A 197 -4.16 2.24 -4.60
N GLU A 198 -4.14 3.56 -4.68
CA GLU A 198 -3.40 4.43 -3.75
C GLU A 198 -4.36 4.90 -2.66
N MET A 199 -3.99 4.64 -1.39
CA MET A 199 -4.84 4.95 -0.25
C MET A 199 -4.04 5.76 0.77
N THR A 200 -4.47 7.00 1.01
CA THR A 200 -3.89 7.88 2.03
C THR A 200 -4.49 7.61 3.41
N VAL A 201 -5.79 7.36 3.48
CA VAL A 201 -6.52 7.01 4.71
C VAL A 201 -7.50 5.88 4.40
N LEU A 202 -7.46 4.82 5.20
CA LEU A 202 -8.39 3.71 5.06
C LEU A 202 -8.96 3.28 6.40
N SER A 203 -10.29 3.11 6.45
CA SER A 203 -10.93 2.44 7.58
C SER A 203 -10.79 0.92 7.41
N ALA A 204 -10.56 0.19 8.50
CA ALA A 204 -10.49 -1.27 8.49
C ALA A 204 -11.72 -1.93 7.81
N ASN A 205 -12.88 -1.28 7.89
CA ASN A 205 -14.12 -1.78 7.32
C ASN A 205 -14.21 -1.61 5.81
N ALA A 206 -13.53 -0.64 5.21
CA ALA A 206 -13.59 -0.37 3.77
C ALA A 206 -13.17 -1.59 2.93
N PHE A 207 -12.22 -2.38 3.43
CA PHE A 207 -11.75 -3.61 2.77
C PHE A 207 -12.85 -4.63 2.46
N TYR A 208 -13.93 -4.65 3.22
CA TYR A 208 -15.03 -5.61 3.04
C TYR A 208 -16.10 -5.11 2.07
N TYR A 209 -16.03 -3.85 1.65
CA TYR A 209 -17.03 -3.23 0.76
C TYR A 209 -16.54 -3.05 -0.67
N PHE A 210 -15.29 -3.43 -0.97
CA PHE A 210 -14.85 -3.60 -2.35
C PHE A 210 -15.68 -4.66 -3.06
N ASN A 211 -15.84 -4.51 -4.38
CA ASN A 211 -16.47 -5.56 -5.18
C ASN A 211 -15.64 -6.84 -5.08
N ARG A 212 -16.31 -8.00 -5.22
CA ARG A 212 -15.72 -9.32 -4.97
C ARG A 212 -14.36 -9.52 -5.63
N THR A 213 -14.17 -9.05 -6.85
CA THR A 213 -12.92 -9.24 -7.62
C THR A 213 -12.09 -7.97 -7.78
N GLU A 214 -12.47 -6.86 -7.15
CA GLU A 214 -11.88 -5.55 -7.39
C GLU A 214 -10.40 -5.48 -7.05
N LEU A 215 -10.00 -6.20 -6.00
CA LEU A 215 -8.62 -6.24 -5.52
C LEU A 215 -7.75 -7.26 -6.27
N ARG A 216 -8.30 -8.04 -7.19
CA ARG A 216 -7.53 -9.04 -7.94
C ARG A 216 -6.46 -8.38 -8.80
N HIS A 217 -5.24 -8.87 -8.65
CA HIS A 217 -4.04 -8.42 -9.34
C HIS A 217 -3.75 -6.92 -9.17
N LYS A 218 -4.26 -6.31 -8.09
CA LYS A 218 -4.01 -4.91 -7.75
C LYS A 218 -2.78 -4.75 -6.87
N LEU A 219 -2.11 -3.62 -7.04
CA LEU A 219 -1.12 -3.10 -6.13
C LEU A 219 -1.81 -2.10 -5.19
N ILE A 220 -1.82 -2.41 -3.89
CA ILE A 220 -2.28 -1.50 -2.84
C ILE A 220 -1.08 -0.75 -2.28
N LEU A 221 -1.10 0.57 -2.40
CA LEU A 221 -0.06 1.47 -1.91
C LEU A 221 -0.55 2.18 -0.66
N ILE A 222 0.19 1.98 0.44
CA ILE A 222 -0.07 2.60 1.73
C ILE A 222 1.11 3.53 2.03
N GLU A 223 0.86 4.83 2.04
CA GLU A 223 1.91 5.83 2.24
C GLU A 223 2.45 5.85 3.68
N ASP A 224 1.59 5.57 4.65
CA ASP A 224 1.96 5.51 6.07
C ASP A 224 1.27 4.35 6.79
N LEU A 225 2.02 3.29 7.07
CA LEU A 225 1.55 2.15 7.86
C LEU A 225 1.34 2.51 9.34
N ASP A 226 2.01 3.54 9.85
CA ASP A 226 1.96 3.93 11.26
C ASP A 226 0.58 4.51 11.59
N GLY A 227 0.00 5.29 10.67
CA GLY A 227 -1.39 5.76 10.73
C GLY A 227 -2.45 4.72 10.38
N ALA A 228 -2.08 3.61 9.73
CA ALA A 228 -3.00 2.60 9.20
C ALA A 228 -3.11 1.32 10.05
N GLN A 229 -2.81 1.38 11.36
CA GLN A 229 -2.77 0.17 12.22
C GLN A 229 -4.07 -0.66 12.20
N SER A 230 -5.23 0.01 12.14
CA SER A 230 -6.54 -0.67 12.09
C SER A 230 -6.72 -1.57 10.86
N VAL A 231 -5.97 -1.28 9.79
CA VAL A 231 -6.04 -1.91 8.48
C VAL A 231 -5.10 -3.11 8.34
N LEU A 232 -4.10 -3.21 9.21
CA LEU A 232 -3.09 -4.28 9.16
C LEU A 232 -3.70 -5.68 9.33
N TYR A 233 -4.82 -5.83 10.03
CA TYR A 233 -5.46 -7.14 10.18
C TYR A 233 -6.11 -7.62 8.87
N PRO A 234 -7.03 -6.87 8.23
CA PRO A 234 -7.56 -7.23 6.90
C PRO A 234 -6.45 -7.51 5.87
N LEU A 235 -5.40 -6.69 5.86
CA LEU A 235 -4.26 -6.90 4.95
C LEU A 235 -3.57 -8.24 5.21
N ARG A 236 -3.25 -8.59 6.46
CA ARG A 236 -2.61 -9.88 6.80
C ARG A 236 -3.43 -11.08 6.34
N GLU A 237 -4.76 -11.00 6.47
CA GLU A 237 -5.66 -12.04 5.99
C GLU A 237 -5.65 -12.12 4.46
N MET A 238 -5.67 -10.99 3.75
CA MET A 238 -5.53 -10.99 2.28
C MET A 238 -4.19 -11.55 1.81
N GLN A 239 -3.08 -11.20 2.47
CA GLN A 239 -1.75 -11.72 2.15
C GLN A 239 -1.67 -13.25 2.33
N SER A 240 -2.35 -13.78 3.35
CA SER A 240 -2.23 -15.20 3.72
C SER A 240 -3.27 -16.09 3.02
N LYS A 241 -4.53 -15.63 2.93
CA LYS A 241 -5.67 -16.40 2.43
C LYS A 241 -6.15 -15.97 1.05
N LYS A 242 -5.68 -14.81 0.56
CA LYS A 242 -6.12 -14.22 -0.73
C LYS A 242 -7.63 -13.96 -0.80
N MET A 243 -8.29 -13.90 0.35
CA MET A 243 -9.71 -13.66 0.45
C MET A 243 -10.05 -13.10 1.84
N LEU A 244 -10.93 -12.11 1.86
CA LEU A 244 -11.58 -11.58 3.06
C LEU A 244 -13.06 -11.94 3.01
N THR A 245 -13.61 -12.25 4.17
CA THR A 245 -15.05 -12.44 4.32
C THR A 245 -15.52 -11.78 5.59
N LYS A 246 -16.62 -11.04 5.52
CA LYS A 246 -17.29 -10.44 6.67
C LYS A 246 -18.77 -10.69 6.59
N THR A 247 -19.30 -11.26 7.66
CA THR A 247 -20.72 -11.47 7.82
C THR A 247 -21.32 -10.22 8.47
N VAL A 248 -22.26 -9.58 7.79
CA VAL A 248 -23.00 -8.43 8.34
C VAL A 248 -24.50 -8.68 8.29
N VAL A 249 -25.22 -8.04 9.21
CA VAL A 249 -26.68 -8.07 9.21
C VAL A 249 -27.17 -6.93 8.32
N HIS A 250 -27.91 -7.26 7.28
CA HIS A 250 -28.55 -6.32 6.38
C HIS A 250 -30.06 -6.40 6.58
N LYS A 251 -30.72 -5.25 6.76
CA LYS A 251 -32.19 -5.21 6.82
C LYS A 251 -32.73 -5.12 5.40
N ASP A 252 -33.60 -6.05 5.02
CA ASP A 252 -34.26 -5.98 3.73
C ASP A 252 -35.30 -4.84 3.69
N LYS A 253 -35.90 -4.60 2.51
CA LYS A 253 -36.95 -3.59 2.31
C LYS A 253 -38.20 -3.78 3.19
N LYS A 254 -38.34 -4.93 3.85
CA LYS A 254 -39.43 -5.27 4.77
C LYS A 254 -39.01 -5.14 6.25
N GLY A 255 -37.80 -4.69 6.52
CA GLY A 255 -37.25 -4.52 7.87
C GLY A 255 -36.78 -5.83 8.53
N GLN A 256 -36.76 -6.95 7.80
CA GLN A 256 -36.27 -8.22 8.33
C GLN A 256 -34.75 -8.27 8.25
N SER A 257 -34.13 -8.67 9.35
CA SER A 257 -32.68 -8.89 9.42
C SER A 257 -32.30 -10.12 8.62
N GLN A 258 -31.55 -9.93 7.54
CA GLN A 258 -30.92 -11.00 6.76
C GLN A 258 -29.41 -10.96 6.96
N THR A 259 -28.80 -12.12 7.07
CA THR A 259 -27.35 -12.24 7.13
C THR A 259 -26.78 -12.23 5.72
N ILE A 260 -25.91 -11.27 5.41
CA ILE A 260 -25.17 -11.23 4.14
C ILE A 260 -23.68 -11.47 4.40
N HIS A 261 -23.04 -12.19 3.48
CA HIS A 261 -21.60 -12.42 3.48
C HIS A 261 -20.96 -11.51 2.44
N LEU A 262 -20.18 -10.54 2.90
CA LEU A 262 -19.35 -9.71 2.05
C LEU A 262 -18.03 -10.45 1.82
N THR A 263 -17.74 -10.82 0.57
CA THR A 263 -16.51 -11.54 0.21
C THR A 263 -15.73 -10.71 -0.79
N VAL A 264 -14.44 -10.53 -0.51
CA VAL A 264 -13.49 -9.83 -1.37
C VAL A 264 -12.32 -10.75 -1.64
N GLU A 265 -11.95 -10.91 -2.90
CA GLU A 265 -10.97 -11.86 -3.40
C GLU A 265 -9.73 -11.12 -3.88
N GLY A 266 -8.57 -11.65 -3.50
CA GLY A 266 -7.29 -11.40 -4.13
C GLY A 266 -7.05 -12.42 -5.27
N PRO A 267 -5.79 -12.62 -5.69
CA PRO A 267 -4.55 -12.19 -5.06
C PRO A 267 -4.23 -10.70 -5.28
N LEU A 268 -3.45 -10.06 -4.40
CA LEU A 268 -3.02 -8.66 -4.50
C LEU A 268 -1.59 -8.47 -3.98
N CYS A 269 -0.91 -7.39 -4.38
CA CYS A 269 0.36 -6.97 -3.79
C CYS A 269 0.10 -5.79 -2.83
N VAL A 270 0.84 -5.76 -1.72
CA VAL A 270 0.75 -4.68 -0.72
C VAL A 270 2.14 -4.05 -0.64
N SER A 271 2.17 -2.73 -0.76
CA SER A 271 3.35 -1.91 -0.51
C SER A 271 3.04 -0.90 0.59
N GLY A 272 3.90 -0.84 1.60
CA GLY A 272 3.76 0.13 2.67
C GLY A 272 5.06 0.85 2.99
N CYS A 273 4.96 2.06 3.53
CA CYS A 273 6.09 2.76 4.15
C CYS A 273 5.84 2.93 5.65
N THR A 274 6.91 2.88 6.46
CA THR A 274 6.84 3.16 7.90
C THR A 274 8.08 3.92 8.35
N THR A 275 7.91 4.74 9.38
CA THR A 275 9.04 5.43 10.04
C THR A 275 9.62 4.61 11.19
N GLN A 276 8.96 3.51 11.58
CA GLN A 276 9.44 2.65 12.64
C GLN A 276 10.66 1.84 12.17
N GLU A 277 11.66 1.73 13.03
CA GLU A 277 12.85 0.90 12.75
C GLU A 277 12.56 -0.61 12.81
N SER A 278 11.40 -0.98 13.36
CA SER A 278 10.88 -2.33 13.34
C SER A 278 9.36 -2.29 13.19
N ILE A 279 8.81 -3.22 12.42
CA ILE A 279 7.37 -3.44 12.34
C ILE A 279 7.00 -4.69 13.16
N TYR A 280 5.72 -4.79 13.48
CA TYR A 280 5.17 -5.96 14.15
C TYR A 280 5.61 -7.25 13.43
N GLU A 281 6.08 -8.24 14.19
CA GLU A 281 6.74 -9.45 13.67
C GLU A 281 5.85 -10.19 12.64
N ASP A 282 4.54 -10.13 12.84
CA ASP A 282 3.57 -10.70 11.92
C ASP A 282 3.60 -10.06 10.53
N ASN A 283 3.82 -8.76 10.43
CA ASN A 283 3.84 -8.03 9.16
C ASN A 283 5.21 -8.17 8.47
N SER A 284 6.31 -8.10 9.23
CA SER A 284 7.67 -8.30 8.70
C SER A 284 7.88 -9.69 8.14
N ASN A 285 7.25 -10.68 8.76
CA ASN A 285 7.36 -12.06 8.28
C ASN A 285 6.51 -12.32 7.03
N ARG A 286 5.64 -11.41 6.59
CA ARG A 286 4.83 -11.53 5.35
C ARG A 286 5.29 -10.63 4.21
N SER A 287 6.29 -9.78 4.49
CA SER A 287 6.77 -8.79 3.54
C SER A 287 8.30 -8.85 3.39
N PHE A 288 8.77 -8.34 2.27
CA PHE A 288 10.15 -7.94 2.08
C PHE A 288 10.37 -6.60 2.77
N LEU A 289 11.45 -6.51 3.55
CA LEU A 289 11.81 -5.29 4.26
C LEU A 289 12.90 -4.58 3.47
N LEU A 290 12.56 -3.46 2.83
CA LEU A 290 13.54 -2.62 2.14
C LEU A 290 13.98 -1.52 3.08
N TYR A 291 15.29 -1.37 3.20
CA TYR A 291 15.89 -0.31 3.97
C TYR A 291 16.42 0.72 3.00
N ILE A 292 15.92 1.94 3.11
CA ILE A 292 16.34 3.05 2.26
C ILE A 292 17.80 3.38 2.49
N ASP A 293 18.51 3.72 1.42
CA ASP A 293 19.89 4.17 1.44
C ASP A 293 19.95 5.64 1.88
N GLU A 294 20.36 5.85 3.13
CA GLU A 294 20.57 7.17 3.74
C GLU A 294 22.05 7.62 3.63
N SER A 295 22.81 7.10 2.65
CA SER A 295 24.20 7.49 2.45
C SER A 295 24.35 8.86 1.78
N GLU A 296 25.44 9.56 2.11
CA GLU A 296 25.77 10.86 1.50
C GLU A 296 25.91 10.78 -0.02
N ILE A 297 26.37 9.64 -0.54
CA ILE A 297 26.51 9.39 -1.99
C ILE A 297 25.12 9.37 -2.66
N GLN A 298 24.15 8.72 -2.02
CA GLN A 298 22.77 8.67 -2.52
C GLN A 298 22.13 10.05 -2.48
N ASP A 299 22.31 10.79 -1.38
CA ASP A 299 21.84 12.17 -1.26
C ASP A 299 22.42 13.07 -2.34
N GLU A 300 23.72 12.96 -2.64
CA GLU A 300 24.36 13.73 -3.71
C GLU A 300 23.79 13.41 -5.10
N LYS A 301 23.56 12.13 -5.41
CA LYS A 301 22.92 11.71 -6.67
C LYS A 301 21.54 12.35 -6.82
N ILE A 302 20.73 12.32 -5.77
CA ILE A 302 19.39 12.92 -5.76
C ILE A 302 19.48 14.45 -5.96
N MET A 303 20.33 15.14 -5.19
CA MET A 303 20.50 16.59 -5.29
C MET A 303 21.06 17.01 -6.67
N GLN A 304 21.95 16.22 -7.25
CA GLN A 304 22.46 16.47 -8.60
C GLN A 304 21.35 16.36 -9.65
N TYR A 305 20.52 15.33 -9.55
CA TYR A 305 19.36 15.17 -10.43
C TYR A 305 18.36 16.34 -10.28
N GLN A 306 18.00 16.73 -9.05
CA GLN A 306 17.12 17.88 -8.80
C GLN A 306 17.67 19.19 -9.40
N ARG A 307 18.99 19.44 -9.26
CA ARG A 307 19.66 20.58 -9.87
C ARG A 307 19.62 20.51 -11.40
N ARG A 308 19.81 19.34 -12.00
CA ARG A 308 19.70 19.14 -13.46
C ARG A 308 18.28 19.35 -13.97
N ALA A 309 17.27 18.86 -13.23
CA ALA A 309 15.86 19.04 -13.53
C ALA A 309 15.50 20.53 -13.55
N SER A 310 15.86 21.26 -12.48
CA SER A 310 15.65 22.70 -12.37
C SER A 310 16.38 23.50 -13.46
N ALA A 311 17.56 23.02 -13.88
CA ALA A 311 18.30 23.60 -14.99
C ALA A 311 17.77 23.25 -16.39
N GLY A 312 16.66 22.50 -16.51
CA GLY A 312 16.08 22.08 -17.79
C GLY A 312 16.93 21.08 -18.57
N LYS A 313 17.87 20.38 -17.90
CA LYS A 313 18.79 19.40 -18.51
C LYS A 313 18.27 17.97 -18.48
N ILE A 314 17.01 17.78 -18.14
CA ILE A 314 16.34 16.49 -18.08
C ILE A 314 15.22 16.50 -19.09
N ASN A 315 15.23 15.50 -19.97
CA ASN A 315 14.19 15.33 -20.96
C ASN A 315 13.00 14.60 -20.34
N GLN A 316 11.93 15.34 -20.04
CA GLN A 316 10.72 14.77 -19.46
C GLN A 316 10.00 13.80 -20.40
N ASP A 317 10.16 13.97 -21.72
CA ASP A 317 9.57 13.08 -22.71
C ASP A 317 10.23 11.70 -22.65
N ASP A 318 11.55 11.64 -22.47
CA ASP A 318 12.28 10.38 -22.32
C ASP A 318 11.87 9.65 -21.03
N GLU A 319 11.69 10.38 -19.92
CA GLU A 319 11.20 9.77 -18.67
C GLU A 319 9.79 9.21 -18.85
N HIS A 320 8.91 9.96 -19.51
CA HIS A 320 7.54 9.53 -19.77
C HIS A 320 7.51 8.30 -20.68
N GLN A 321 8.33 8.26 -21.74
CA GLN A 321 8.45 7.11 -22.63
C GLN A 321 8.96 5.88 -21.87
N ALA A 322 9.97 6.02 -21.00
CA ALA A 322 10.46 4.92 -20.18
C ALA A 322 9.36 4.39 -19.23
N ARG A 323 8.58 5.27 -18.59
CA ARG A 323 7.44 4.89 -17.74
C ARG A 323 6.37 4.15 -18.55
N GLU A 324 5.97 4.67 -19.71
CA GLU A 324 4.94 4.05 -20.53
C GLU A 324 5.39 2.69 -21.09
N LEU A 325 6.65 2.54 -21.49
CA LEU A 325 7.18 1.24 -21.91
C LEU A 325 7.09 0.20 -20.78
N LEU A 326 7.50 0.56 -19.56
CA LEU A 326 7.41 -0.36 -18.41
C LEU A 326 5.96 -0.67 -18.03
N LYS A 327 5.04 0.31 -18.07
CA LYS A 327 3.59 0.05 -17.88
C LYS A 327 3.03 -0.87 -18.97
N ASN A 328 3.44 -0.68 -20.22
CA ASN A 328 3.01 -1.52 -21.34
C ASN A 328 3.56 -2.94 -21.20
N CYS A 329 4.80 -3.11 -20.73
CA CYS A 329 5.34 -4.41 -20.35
C CYS A 329 4.48 -5.07 -19.27
N GLN A 330 4.12 -4.34 -18.20
CA GLN A 330 3.23 -4.83 -17.15
C GLN A 330 1.87 -5.29 -17.69
N ARG A 331 1.26 -4.55 -18.63
CA ARG A 331 -0.01 -4.93 -19.28
C ARG A 331 0.11 -6.21 -20.10
N LEU A 332 1.25 -6.40 -20.77
CA LEU A 332 1.53 -7.52 -21.66
C LEU A 332 1.82 -8.85 -20.92
N LEU A 333 2.28 -8.79 -19.66
CA LEU A 333 2.48 -9.98 -18.83
C LEU A 333 1.16 -10.72 -18.59
N LYS A 334 1.13 -12.01 -18.94
CA LYS A 334 -0.01 -12.90 -18.73
C LYS A 334 0.19 -13.71 -17.45
N THR A 335 -0.91 -14.06 -16.80
CA THR A 335 -0.88 -15.00 -15.67
C THR A 335 -0.57 -16.40 -16.21
N VAL A 336 0.59 -16.92 -15.83
CA VAL A 336 1.10 -18.25 -16.22
C VAL A 336 1.65 -18.95 -14.98
N SER A 337 1.54 -20.27 -14.94
CA SER A 337 2.09 -21.07 -13.85
C SER A 337 3.61 -21.11 -13.95
N VAL A 338 4.31 -21.04 -12.82
CA VAL A 338 5.78 -21.18 -12.78
C VAL A 338 6.11 -22.44 -12.02
N ARG A 339 6.92 -23.30 -12.63
CA ARG A 339 7.46 -24.50 -11.98
C ARG A 339 8.97 -24.31 -11.83
N ASN A 340 9.49 -24.56 -10.64
CA ASN A 340 10.92 -24.49 -10.39
C ASN A 340 11.51 -25.90 -10.24
N PRO A 341 12.15 -26.45 -11.31
CA PRO A 341 12.76 -27.79 -11.26
C PRO A 341 13.89 -27.89 -10.23
N PHE A 342 14.45 -26.75 -9.83
CA PHE A 342 15.58 -26.69 -8.91
C PHE A 342 15.16 -26.51 -7.45
N ALA A 343 13.86 -26.33 -7.16
CA ALA A 343 13.37 -25.95 -5.83
C ALA A 343 13.85 -26.88 -4.71
N GLU A 344 13.96 -28.19 -4.97
CA GLU A 344 14.39 -29.18 -3.98
C GLU A 344 15.88 -29.08 -3.62
N TYR A 345 16.70 -28.48 -4.49
CA TYR A 345 18.14 -28.26 -4.24
C TYR A 345 18.42 -26.93 -3.53
N LEU A 346 17.41 -26.06 -3.39
CA LEU A 346 17.54 -24.72 -2.85
C LEU A 346 17.40 -24.73 -1.32
N THR A 347 18.48 -25.09 -0.63
CA THR A 347 18.52 -25.07 0.84
C THR A 347 19.06 -23.76 1.39
N LEU A 348 18.31 -23.12 2.29
CA LEU A 348 18.78 -21.93 3.02
C LEU A 348 19.74 -22.32 4.16
N PRO A 349 20.72 -21.45 4.50
CA PRO A 349 21.58 -21.65 5.66
C PRO A 349 20.80 -21.71 6.98
N ASN A 350 21.28 -22.52 7.94
CA ASN A 350 20.66 -22.65 9.27
C ASN A 350 20.63 -21.35 10.10
N SER A 351 21.47 -20.37 9.74
CA SER A 351 21.52 -19.05 10.38
C SER A 351 20.38 -18.12 9.98
N VAL A 352 19.55 -18.50 9.00
CA VAL A 352 18.45 -17.66 8.53
C VAL A 352 17.33 -17.60 9.58
N PHE A 353 16.90 -16.39 9.91
CA PHE A 353 15.79 -16.18 10.82
C PHE A 353 14.47 -16.66 10.20
N LYS A 354 13.66 -17.39 10.98
CA LYS A 354 12.36 -17.97 10.58
C LYS A 354 12.43 -18.74 9.25
N PRO A 355 13.20 -19.84 9.19
CA PRO A 355 13.60 -20.51 7.95
C PRO A 355 12.42 -20.92 7.06
N ARG A 356 11.29 -21.34 7.63
CA ARG A 356 10.10 -21.76 6.85
C ARG A 356 9.53 -20.64 5.98
N ARG A 357 9.35 -19.43 6.56
CA ARG A 357 8.79 -18.29 5.82
C ARG A 357 9.79 -17.71 4.85
N THR A 358 11.05 -17.66 5.26
CA THR A 358 12.13 -17.18 4.40
C THR A 358 12.32 -18.09 3.19
N ASN A 359 12.18 -19.41 3.35
CA ASN A 359 12.21 -20.35 2.24
C ASN A 359 11.06 -20.12 1.25
N ALA A 360 9.84 -19.93 1.76
CA ALA A 360 8.69 -19.62 0.91
C ALA A 360 8.92 -18.32 0.11
N HIS A 361 9.37 -17.24 0.76
CA HIS A 361 9.67 -15.98 0.09
C HIS A 361 10.80 -16.13 -0.95
N TYR A 362 11.82 -16.92 -0.65
CA TYR A 362 12.94 -17.16 -1.56
C TYR A 362 12.48 -17.85 -2.84
N LEU A 363 11.72 -18.95 -2.72
CA LEU A 363 11.16 -19.67 -3.87
C LEU A 363 10.19 -18.77 -4.66
N GLN A 364 9.28 -18.07 -3.99
CA GLN A 364 8.32 -17.17 -4.63
C GLN A 364 9.01 -16.00 -5.36
N PHE A 365 10.14 -15.53 -4.86
CA PHE A 365 10.88 -14.45 -5.51
C PHE A 365 11.62 -14.92 -6.77
N ILE A 366 12.19 -16.13 -6.74
CA ILE A 366 12.73 -16.78 -7.94
C ILE A 366 11.61 -16.95 -8.98
N GLU A 367 10.46 -17.46 -8.56
CA GLU A 367 9.29 -17.63 -9.43
C GLU A 367 8.79 -16.29 -10.00
N ALA A 368 8.85 -15.20 -9.23
CA ALA A 368 8.50 -13.85 -9.70
C ALA A 368 9.46 -13.34 -10.79
N ILE A 369 10.77 -13.64 -10.69
CA ILE A 369 11.75 -13.32 -11.74
C ILE A 369 11.49 -14.14 -12.98
N THR A 370 11.30 -15.47 -12.85
CA THR A 370 10.94 -16.34 -13.97
C THR A 370 9.64 -15.86 -14.65
N PHE A 371 8.63 -15.48 -13.86
CA PHE A 371 7.37 -14.90 -14.34
C PHE A 371 7.57 -13.60 -15.13
N TYR A 372 8.44 -12.72 -14.65
CA TYR A 372 8.76 -11.47 -15.35
C TYR A 372 9.43 -11.74 -16.71
N LYS A 373 10.30 -12.76 -16.74
CA LYS A 373 10.99 -13.26 -17.94
C LYS A 373 10.14 -14.17 -18.84
N GLN A 374 8.82 -14.27 -18.66
CA GLN A 374 7.96 -15.23 -19.39
C GLN A 374 8.07 -15.17 -20.93
N TYR A 375 8.48 -14.03 -21.50
CA TYR A 375 8.69 -13.88 -22.96
C TYR A 375 10.03 -14.43 -23.47
N GLN A 376 10.92 -14.83 -22.56
CA GLN A 376 12.20 -15.49 -22.83
C GLN A 376 12.14 -17.00 -22.59
N LYS A 377 11.04 -17.48 -22.00
CA LYS A 377 10.88 -18.87 -21.60
C LYS A 377 10.06 -19.64 -22.63
N PHE A 378 10.32 -20.94 -22.70
CA PHE A 378 9.46 -21.86 -23.42
C PHE A 378 8.18 -22.12 -22.59
N HIS A 379 7.03 -22.06 -23.24
CA HIS A 379 5.73 -22.33 -22.61
C HIS A 379 5.37 -23.79 -22.82
N HIS A 380 5.34 -24.53 -21.72
CA HIS A 380 4.96 -25.93 -21.68
C HIS A 380 3.45 -26.05 -21.46
N ILE A 381 2.87 -27.15 -21.92
CA ILE A 381 1.49 -27.52 -21.62
C ILE A 381 1.54 -28.82 -20.83
N ASP A 382 0.97 -28.80 -19.63
CA ASP A 382 0.83 -30.00 -18.82
C ASP A 382 -0.12 -30.99 -19.51
N LYS A 383 0.33 -32.22 -19.72
CA LYS A 383 -0.45 -33.24 -20.44
C LYS A 383 -1.65 -33.76 -19.65
N GLU A 384 -1.64 -33.64 -18.33
CA GLU A 384 -2.70 -34.11 -17.45
C GLU A 384 -3.72 -33.01 -17.15
N THR A 385 -3.25 -31.80 -16.85
CA THR A 385 -4.15 -30.68 -16.46
C THR A 385 -4.51 -29.75 -17.62
N GLY A 386 -3.73 -29.74 -18.70
CA GLY A 386 -3.84 -28.76 -19.78
C GLY A 386 -3.36 -27.35 -19.41
N GLU A 387 -2.75 -27.17 -18.23
CA GLU A 387 -2.28 -25.87 -17.74
C GLU A 387 -0.99 -25.45 -18.46
N GLU A 388 -0.94 -24.19 -18.91
CA GLU A 388 0.27 -23.57 -19.44
C GLU A 388 1.22 -23.17 -18.31
N TYR A 389 2.49 -23.59 -18.41
CA TYR A 389 3.50 -23.27 -17.42
C TYR A 389 4.87 -22.96 -18.05
N ILE A 390 5.68 -22.19 -17.32
CA ILE A 390 7.07 -21.92 -17.63
C ILE A 390 7.98 -22.47 -16.54
N GLU A 391 9.22 -22.78 -16.90
CA GLU A 391 10.20 -23.34 -15.98
C GLU A 391 11.26 -22.31 -15.56
N THR A 392 11.61 -22.34 -14.27
CA THR A 392 12.72 -21.57 -13.72
C THR A 392 14.05 -22.09 -14.28
N THR A 393 14.93 -21.15 -14.63
CA THR A 393 16.31 -21.42 -15.07
C THR A 393 17.33 -21.08 -13.99
N ILE A 394 18.56 -21.59 -14.12
CA ILE A 394 19.65 -21.28 -13.18
C ILE A 394 19.98 -19.78 -13.16
N GLU A 395 19.88 -19.11 -14.31
CA GLU A 395 20.07 -17.66 -14.43
C GLU A 395 19.05 -16.89 -13.58
N ASP A 396 17.77 -17.30 -13.57
CA ASP A 396 16.75 -16.66 -12.73
C ASP A 396 17.08 -16.80 -11.24
N ILE A 397 17.62 -17.96 -10.84
CA ILE A 397 18.04 -18.23 -9.46
C ILE A 397 19.25 -17.37 -9.08
N GLN A 398 20.21 -17.22 -9.99
CA GLN A 398 21.37 -16.36 -9.76
C GLN A 398 20.94 -14.90 -9.55
N GLU A 399 20.12 -14.37 -10.46
CA GLU A 399 19.59 -13.01 -10.37
C GLU A 399 18.77 -12.80 -9.09
N ALA A 400 17.96 -13.80 -8.71
CA ALA A 400 17.22 -13.78 -7.45
C ALA A 400 18.15 -13.65 -6.25
N ASN A 401 19.22 -14.44 -6.23
CA ASN A 401 20.23 -14.42 -5.16
C ASN A 401 20.93 -13.07 -5.08
N GLU A 402 21.30 -12.48 -6.22
CA GLU A 402 21.94 -11.16 -6.27
C GLU A 402 21.06 -10.07 -5.67
N LEU A 403 19.75 -10.06 -6.00
CA LEU A 403 18.81 -9.03 -5.51
C LEU A 403 18.38 -9.25 -4.05
N ILE A 404 18.20 -10.49 -3.61
CA ILE A 404 17.60 -10.80 -2.31
C ILE A 404 18.62 -10.91 -1.18
N LYS A 405 19.90 -11.13 -1.49
CA LYS A 405 20.97 -11.42 -0.51
C LYS A 405 20.99 -10.41 0.62
N GLU A 406 20.99 -9.12 0.31
CA GLU A 406 21.02 -8.08 1.35
C GLU A 406 19.76 -8.09 2.23
N VAL A 407 18.59 -8.27 1.63
CA VAL A 407 17.32 -8.29 2.35
C VAL A 407 17.22 -9.51 3.27
N LEU A 408 17.68 -10.68 2.82
CA LEU A 408 17.72 -11.90 3.65
C LEU A 408 18.72 -11.79 4.79
N LEU A 409 19.90 -11.21 4.53
CA LEU A 409 20.92 -10.98 5.56
C LEU A 409 20.40 -10.02 6.64
N ARG A 410 19.77 -8.90 6.24
CA ARG A 410 19.18 -7.94 7.19
C ARG A 410 18.03 -8.54 7.98
N LYS A 411 17.21 -9.42 7.38
CA LYS A 411 16.12 -10.12 8.08
C LYS A 411 16.62 -11.16 9.08
N SER A 412 17.81 -11.69 8.85
CA SER A 412 18.49 -12.62 9.76
C SER A 412 19.27 -11.93 10.88
N ASP A 413 19.32 -10.60 10.82
CA ASP A 413 20.03 -9.79 11.79
C ASP A 413 19.24 -9.69 13.10
N THR A 414 19.96 -9.77 14.22
CA THR A 414 19.40 -9.61 15.56
C THR A 414 19.35 -8.14 16.01
N ILE A 415 20.00 -7.24 15.25
CA ILE A 415 19.95 -5.79 15.47
C ILE A 415 19.13 -5.08 14.38
N THR A 416 18.57 -3.90 14.67
CA THR A 416 17.83 -3.13 13.64
C THR A 416 18.79 -2.65 12.55
N GLY A 417 18.27 -2.40 11.35
CA GLY A 417 19.07 -1.86 10.24
C GLY A 417 19.79 -0.56 10.61
N ALA A 418 19.13 0.34 11.36
CA ALA A 418 19.74 1.57 11.85
C ALA A 418 20.91 1.30 12.82
N SER A 419 20.76 0.34 13.75
CA SER A 419 21.84 -0.08 14.65
C SER A 419 22.99 -0.78 13.91
N ARG A 420 22.71 -1.53 12.84
CA ARG A 420 23.72 -2.15 11.98
C ARG A 420 24.52 -1.08 11.23
N ASN A 421 23.85 -0.12 10.59
CA ASN A 421 24.51 1.00 9.91
C ASN A 421 25.37 1.80 10.91
N TYR A 422 24.84 2.04 12.12
CA TYR A 422 25.59 2.67 13.20
C TYR A 422 26.87 1.87 13.57
N LEU A 423 26.77 0.55 13.68
CA LEU A 423 27.91 -0.33 13.97
C LEU A 423 28.98 -0.28 12.86
N GLU A 424 28.57 -0.33 11.59
CA GLU A 424 29.52 -0.26 10.47
C GLU A 424 30.21 1.12 10.41
N ASN A 425 29.46 2.22 10.57
CA ASN A 425 30.04 3.57 10.66
C ASN A 425 31.00 3.72 11.85
N LEU A 426 30.66 3.10 12.99
CA LEU A 426 31.54 3.05 14.15
C LEU A 426 32.83 2.28 13.86
N LYS A 427 32.76 1.15 13.15
CA LYS A 427 33.96 0.37 12.75
C LYS A 427 34.84 1.18 11.81
N ILE A 428 34.27 1.82 10.79
CA ILE A 428 35.02 2.68 9.85
C ILE A 428 35.76 3.77 10.62
N TYR A 429 35.06 4.51 11.49
CA TYR A 429 35.69 5.55 12.31
C TYR A 429 36.84 5.01 13.17
N LEU A 430 36.64 3.88 13.84
CA LEU A 430 37.65 3.27 14.70
C LEU A 430 38.88 2.81 13.90
N GLN A 431 38.68 2.29 12.69
CA GLN A 431 39.76 1.93 11.78
C GLN A 431 40.54 3.17 11.31
N GLU A 432 39.84 4.23 10.89
CA GLU A 432 40.47 5.49 10.46
C GLU A 432 41.29 6.16 11.56
N GLN A 433 40.80 6.11 12.80
CA GLN A 433 41.51 6.67 13.95
C GLN A 433 42.53 5.71 14.57
N ASN A 434 42.60 4.47 14.07
CA ASN A 434 43.44 3.39 14.57
C ASN A 434 43.22 3.10 16.07
N GLN A 435 41.95 3.09 16.49
CA GLN A 435 41.54 2.90 17.88
C GLN A 435 40.66 1.68 18.01
N THR A 436 40.74 0.99 19.16
CA THR A 436 39.81 -0.09 19.50
C THR A 436 38.75 0.35 20.50
N THR A 437 38.81 1.62 20.94
CA THR A 437 38.00 2.15 22.04
C THR A 437 37.48 3.52 21.76
N PHE A 438 36.27 3.82 22.22
CA PHE A 438 35.64 5.13 22.05
C PHE A 438 34.85 5.57 23.28
N THR A 439 34.56 6.86 23.38
CA THR A 439 33.53 7.36 24.31
C THR A 439 32.20 7.57 23.61
N ALA A 440 31.10 7.42 24.37
CA ALA A 440 29.78 7.79 23.85
C ALA A 440 29.74 9.27 23.41
N TYR A 441 30.41 10.17 24.13
CA TYR A 441 30.46 11.59 23.78
C TYR A 441 31.13 11.85 22.42
N GLU A 442 32.29 11.25 22.20
CA GLU A 442 33.06 11.36 20.96
C GLU A 442 32.26 10.90 19.73
N ILE A 443 31.74 9.67 19.79
CA ILE A 443 30.97 9.11 18.66
C ILE A 443 29.69 9.91 18.43
N ARG A 444 29.06 10.43 19.49
CA ARG A 444 27.86 11.26 19.35
C ARG A 444 28.14 12.54 18.56
N ARG A 445 29.28 13.19 18.80
CA ARG A 445 29.68 14.39 18.05
C ARG A 445 30.06 14.06 16.61
N LYS A 446 30.80 12.96 16.40
CA LYS A 446 31.26 12.57 15.07
C LYS A 446 30.10 12.15 14.16
N LEU A 447 29.22 11.27 14.66
CA LEU A 447 28.08 10.75 13.90
C LEU A 447 26.81 11.60 14.03
N ARG A 448 26.88 12.75 14.71
CA ARG A 448 25.78 13.72 14.87
C ARG A 448 24.46 13.11 15.37
N LEU A 449 24.53 12.19 16.32
CA LEU A 449 23.35 11.50 16.87
C LEU A 449 22.80 12.20 18.11
N THR A 450 21.50 12.03 18.37
CA THR A 450 20.92 12.41 19.66
C THR A 450 21.40 11.45 20.76
N LYS A 451 21.42 11.91 22.02
CA LYS A 451 21.81 11.09 23.17
C LYS A 451 20.92 9.85 23.31
N THR A 452 19.61 10.00 23.10
CA THR A 452 18.62 8.91 23.25
C THR A 452 18.79 7.85 22.16
N THR A 453 18.94 8.29 20.90
CA THR A 453 19.16 7.38 19.77
C THR A 453 20.45 6.56 19.95
N GLN A 454 21.55 7.22 20.29
CA GLN A 454 22.83 6.55 20.55
C GLN A 454 22.71 5.55 21.71
N TRP A 455 22.06 5.94 22.80
CA TRP A 455 21.89 5.06 23.96
C TRP A 455 21.15 3.77 23.56
N ARG A 456 20.09 3.88 22.77
CA ARG A 456 19.32 2.72 22.28
C ARG A 456 20.18 1.80 21.40
N TYR A 457 20.95 2.37 20.47
CA TYR A 457 21.88 1.58 19.64
C TYR A 457 22.94 0.89 20.50
N HIS A 458 23.51 1.58 21.50
CA HIS A 458 24.47 0.97 22.43
C HIS A 458 23.87 -0.17 23.24
N GLN A 459 22.64 -0.04 23.75
CA GLN A 459 21.98 -1.14 24.47
C GLN A 459 21.82 -2.35 23.55
N GLN A 460 21.29 -2.16 22.34
CA GLN A 460 21.09 -3.25 21.40
C GLN A 460 22.41 -3.94 21.02
N LEU A 461 23.48 -3.16 20.79
CA LEU A 461 24.80 -3.71 20.49
C LEU A 461 25.45 -4.42 21.69
N LEU A 462 25.20 -3.97 22.92
CA LEU A 462 25.65 -4.64 24.13
C LEU A 462 24.92 -5.98 24.33
N GLU A 463 23.60 -6.00 24.16
CA GLU A 463 22.76 -7.21 24.23
C GLU A 463 23.17 -8.25 23.19
N ASN A 464 23.62 -7.79 22.01
CA ASN A 464 24.06 -8.64 20.90
C ASN A 464 25.57 -8.91 20.89
N ASN A 465 26.28 -8.61 21.99
CA ASN A 465 27.72 -8.81 22.17
C ASN A 465 28.60 -8.15 21.08
N GLN A 466 28.10 -7.12 20.40
CA GLN A 466 28.84 -6.31 19.42
C GLN A 466 29.65 -5.20 20.11
N LEU A 467 29.25 -4.78 21.32
CA LEU A 467 29.98 -3.85 22.17
C LEU A 467 30.26 -4.47 23.54
N LYS A 468 31.32 -4.00 24.21
CA LYS A 468 31.62 -4.39 25.59
C LYS A 468 32.03 -3.17 26.41
N LYS A 469 31.39 -3.00 27.58
CA LYS A 469 31.82 -2.00 28.55
C LYS A 469 33.16 -2.39 29.14
N VAL A 470 34.09 -1.44 29.14
CA VAL A 470 35.42 -1.63 29.72
C VAL A 470 35.44 -0.86 31.03
N LYS A 471 35.79 -1.53 32.13
CA LYS A 471 36.06 -0.83 33.39
C LYS A 471 37.31 0.01 33.19
N LYS A 472 37.18 1.30 33.50
CA LYS A 472 38.29 2.25 33.55
C LYS A 472 39.38 1.63 34.45
N ARG A 473 40.57 1.34 33.92
CA ARG A 473 41.76 1.25 34.80
C ARG A 473 41.83 2.60 35.49
N GLU A 474 42.01 2.62 36.80
CA GLU A 474 42.21 3.85 37.56
C GLU A 474 43.48 4.54 37.07
N ASN A 475 43.34 5.34 36.01
CA ASN A 475 43.98 6.61 35.73
C ASN A 475 43.57 7.09 34.33
N LEU A 476 42.84 8.22 34.35
CA LEU A 476 42.43 9.13 33.27
C LEU A 476 41.70 8.59 32.02
N HIS A 477 40.54 9.24 31.79
CA HIS A 477 39.60 9.17 30.66
C HIS A 477 39.01 7.81 30.21
N SER A 478 37.68 7.75 30.30
CA SER A 478 36.84 6.59 30.00
C SER A 478 36.94 6.23 28.52
N THR A 479 37.00 4.95 28.18
CA THR A 479 37.00 4.45 26.80
C THR A 479 36.37 3.06 26.75
N THR A 480 35.47 2.83 25.82
CA THR A 480 34.64 1.61 25.63
C THR A 480 35.20 0.85 24.43
N LYS A 481 35.66 -0.40 24.57
CA LYS A 481 36.30 -1.18 23.48
C LYS A 481 35.26 -1.87 22.60
N SER A 482 35.49 -1.93 21.29
CA SER A 482 34.87 -2.91 20.37
C SER A 482 35.88 -4.04 20.10
N GLN A 483 35.46 -5.30 20.22
CA GLN A 483 36.23 -6.45 19.74
C GLN A 483 35.55 -6.99 18.47
N THR A 484 36.31 -7.16 17.40
CA THR A 484 35.93 -7.98 16.25
C THR A 484 36.99 -9.06 16.10
N PRO A 485 36.65 -10.37 16.08
CA PRO A 485 37.60 -11.38 15.66
C PRO A 485 37.75 -11.29 14.13
N MET A 486 38.98 -11.09 13.65
CA MET A 486 39.33 -11.38 12.26
C MET A 486 39.17 -12.88 12.05
N ASN A 487 38.09 -13.29 11.39
CA ASN A 487 38.02 -14.58 10.73
C ASN A 487 38.17 -14.34 9.23
N THR A 488 39.39 -14.44 8.74
CA THR A 488 39.64 -14.81 7.35
C THR A 488 39.26 -16.28 7.19
N ARG A 489 38.16 -16.55 6.48
CA ARG A 489 37.94 -17.87 5.88
C ARG A 489 37.54 -17.65 4.42
N SER A 490 38.40 -18.20 3.57
CA SER A 490 38.20 -18.55 2.17
C SER A 490 36.93 -19.35 1.94
#